data_AF-A0A956A6A5-F1
#
_entry.id   AF-A0A956A6A5-F1
#
_cell.length_a   1.000
_cell.length_b   1.000
_cell.length_c   1.000
_cell.angle_alpha   90.00
_cell.angle_beta   90.00
_cell.angle_gamma   90.00
#
_symmetry.space_group_name_H-M   'P 1'
#
loop_
_entity.id
_entity.type
_entity.pdbx_description
1 polymer ?
#
loop_
_entity_poly.entity_id
_entity_poly.type
_entity_poly.pdbx_seq_one_letter_code
_entity_poly.pdbx_strand_id
1 'polypeptide(L)'
;MSRATLPLLLALALALAAPAAAARPGKKAKPEPPKPPPVPAILKDVPDLKDMTPAASERAWYGVKDIGNPASQLRAIARQGLYHTECTGLVDMRALVDGGVDGFSFRDNVRGRSWARPSLALVLVEAMKRFRKDYPKHTLAIGDITQPGCGQVEHGTLVKDLTGPAADAFLKGARLVRSAPTDAEVVTAAAFPYEDFRFTAPTDPVYVEQRVVGKRVAKDGAISLRVATRRYVKLAAPTDAEVKDLLSGLARLARRTKAAAIDRTESDAGDGKTAPVAVLHWVDTKAKEQLVVYATTVPKRAPDPDDLLEVRVSTWLQKNPGSFKGEVRWVKLADGRWERWQLMYEAGHVSHHTGRDADLSYLTTDNDRQFAVDLDAMDVPATWRWLQVLEATAKDLGDPVEMIFVDAKIKRHLQEHLPRSVRKTSTWRLLHILAGHDGHHHVRLEPVSDRAEAQAARKLEKLVATTDGAR
;
A
#
# COMPACT_ATOMS: atom_id res chain seq x y z
N MET A 1 -13.93 69.64 -3.48
CA MET A 1 -14.73 70.80 -3.94
C MET A 1 -14.96 70.62 -5.42
N SER A 2 -16.14 70.76 -6.02
CA SER A 2 -17.49 70.99 -5.54
C SER A 2 -18.41 70.65 -6.71
N ARG A 3 -19.45 69.86 -6.41
CA ARG A 3 -20.83 69.88 -6.90
C ARG A 3 -21.15 70.71 -8.16
N ALA A 4 -21.85 70.07 -9.11
CA ALA A 4 -22.93 70.70 -9.86
C ALA A 4 -24.13 69.75 -9.98
N THR A 5 -25.14 70.07 -9.18
CA THR A 5 -26.54 69.65 -9.16
C THR A 5 -27.36 70.30 -10.28
N LEU A 6 -28.41 69.65 -10.80
CA LEU A 6 -29.83 70.09 -10.85
C LEU A 6 -30.69 69.17 -11.78
N PRO A 7 -32.04 69.25 -11.78
CA PRO A 7 -32.93 68.08 -11.68
C PRO A 7 -33.96 68.01 -12.84
N LEU A 8 -34.85 67.00 -12.84
CA LEU A 8 -36.30 67.24 -12.99
C LEU A 8 -37.12 65.99 -12.65
N LEU A 9 -38.11 66.19 -11.79
CA LEU A 9 -39.27 65.34 -11.59
C LEU A 9 -40.19 65.42 -12.83
N LEU A 10 -40.78 64.30 -13.24
CA LEU A 10 -42.20 64.29 -13.61
C LEU A 10 -42.77 62.87 -13.47
N ALA A 11 -43.71 62.74 -12.54
CA ALA A 11 -44.63 61.62 -12.47
C ALA A 11 -45.76 61.84 -13.48
N LEU A 12 -46.13 60.81 -14.25
CA LEU A 12 -47.51 60.69 -14.72
C LEU A 12 -47.90 59.21 -14.86
N ALA A 13 -49.06 58.91 -14.32
CA ALA A 13 -49.66 57.60 -14.20
C ALA A 13 -50.12 57.05 -15.55
N LEU A 14 -50.01 55.73 -15.75
CA LEU A 14 -50.87 55.01 -16.68
C LEU A 14 -51.25 53.63 -16.14
N ALA A 15 -52.54 53.54 -15.81
CA ALA A 15 -53.48 52.44 -15.92
C ALA A 15 -53.00 50.97 -15.78
N LEU A 16 -53.53 50.38 -14.70
CA LEU A 16 -53.88 48.98 -14.48
C LEU A 16 -54.20 48.17 -15.76
N ALA A 17 -53.38 47.15 -16.02
CA ALA A 17 -53.83 45.90 -16.62
C ALA A 17 -53.43 44.76 -15.66
N ALA A 18 -54.43 44.11 -15.06
CA ALA A 18 -54.21 42.93 -14.24
C ALA A 18 -53.58 41.83 -15.12
N PRO A 19 -52.41 41.27 -14.76
CA PRO A 19 -51.90 40.11 -15.47
C PRO A 19 -52.83 38.94 -15.21
N ALA A 20 -53.37 38.37 -16.29
CA ALA A 20 -54.10 37.12 -16.26
C ALA A 20 -53.29 36.09 -15.45
N ALA A 21 -53.94 35.46 -14.49
CA ALA A 21 -53.35 34.41 -13.67
C ALA A 21 -52.91 33.24 -14.55
N ALA A 22 -51.66 33.28 -15.01
CA ALA A 22 -51.03 32.15 -15.66
C ALA A 22 -50.99 31.02 -14.63
N ALA A 23 -51.69 29.92 -14.95
CA ALA A 23 -51.66 28.70 -14.16
C ALA A 23 -50.20 28.34 -13.86
N ARG A 24 -49.86 28.26 -12.56
CA ARG A 24 -48.53 27.81 -12.13
C ARG A 24 -48.27 26.47 -12.81
N PRO A 25 -47.22 26.31 -13.63
CA PRO A 25 -46.89 25.01 -14.20
C PRO A 25 -46.74 24.05 -13.03
N GLY A 26 -47.55 23.00 -13.02
CA GLY A 26 -47.51 21.98 -11.98
C GLY A 26 -46.06 21.57 -11.77
N LYS A 27 -45.58 21.59 -10.52
CA LYS A 27 -44.25 21.09 -10.15
C LYS A 27 -44.17 19.67 -10.70
N LYS A 28 -43.55 19.49 -11.88
CA LYS A 28 -43.23 18.16 -12.40
C LYS A 28 -42.46 17.47 -11.29
N ALA A 29 -43.00 16.34 -10.83
CA ALA A 29 -42.34 15.52 -9.83
C ALA A 29 -40.90 15.33 -10.28
N LYS A 30 -39.96 15.74 -9.43
CA LYS A 30 -38.53 15.57 -9.71
C LYS A 30 -38.37 14.06 -9.95
N PRO A 31 -37.89 13.63 -11.14
CA PRO A 31 -37.75 12.21 -11.43
C PRO A 31 -36.97 11.56 -10.28
N GLU A 32 -37.54 10.49 -9.74
CA GLU A 32 -36.94 9.77 -8.63
C GLU A 32 -35.53 9.36 -9.07
N PRO A 33 -34.48 9.66 -8.28
CA PRO A 33 -33.13 9.30 -8.65
C PRO A 33 -33.08 7.80 -8.93
N PRO A 34 -32.38 7.35 -9.99
CA PRO A 34 -32.28 5.93 -10.30
C PRO A 34 -31.78 5.18 -9.08
N LYS A 35 -32.44 4.07 -8.73
CA LYS A 35 -32.01 3.22 -7.62
C LYS A 35 -30.57 2.77 -7.89
N PRO A 36 -29.68 2.84 -6.89
CA PRO A 36 -28.34 2.32 -7.06
C PRO A 36 -28.40 0.83 -7.43
N PRO A 37 -27.48 0.35 -8.27
CA PRO A 37 -27.41 -1.06 -8.62
C PRO A 37 -27.20 -1.91 -7.37
N PRO A 38 -27.76 -3.14 -7.33
CA PRO A 38 -27.64 -4.01 -6.17
C PRO A 38 -26.18 -4.39 -5.93
N VAL A 39 -25.69 -4.16 -4.73
CA VAL A 39 -24.36 -4.61 -4.29
C VAL A 39 -24.43 -6.13 -4.05
N PRO A 40 -23.48 -6.93 -4.57
CA PRO A 40 -23.40 -8.37 -4.28
C PRO A 40 -23.49 -8.64 -2.78
N ALA A 41 -24.28 -9.64 -2.37
CA ALA A 41 -24.55 -9.92 -0.95
C ALA A 41 -23.27 -10.16 -0.15
N ILE A 42 -22.28 -10.83 -0.75
CA ILE A 42 -20.97 -11.10 -0.13
C ILE A 42 -20.21 -9.81 0.21
N LEU A 43 -20.46 -8.71 -0.51
CA LEU A 43 -19.83 -7.42 -0.27
C LEU A 43 -20.57 -6.55 0.75
N LYS A 44 -21.71 -6.99 1.31
CA LYS A 44 -22.59 -6.15 2.15
C LYS A 44 -21.83 -5.45 3.28
N ASP A 45 -21.00 -6.20 4.00
CA ASP A 45 -20.28 -5.72 5.20
C ASP A 45 -18.84 -5.25 4.88
N VAL A 46 -18.43 -5.29 3.62
CA VAL A 46 -17.15 -4.72 3.19
C VAL A 46 -17.24 -3.20 3.25
N PRO A 47 -16.32 -2.51 3.95
CA PRO A 47 -16.34 -1.06 4.03
C PRO A 47 -16.09 -0.40 2.67
N ASP A 48 -16.71 0.76 2.45
CA ASP A 48 -16.40 1.58 1.29
C ASP A 48 -14.96 2.11 1.39
N LEU A 49 -14.31 2.24 0.24
CA LEU A 49 -12.98 2.82 0.13
C LEU A 49 -13.02 4.28 0.52
N LYS A 50 -12.15 4.62 1.47
CA LYS A 50 -12.01 5.97 1.97
C LYS A 50 -10.90 6.68 1.21
N ASP A 51 -11.29 7.63 0.38
CA ASP A 51 -10.36 8.51 -0.31
C ASP A 51 -9.58 9.35 0.71
N MET A 52 -8.25 9.26 0.67
CA MET A 52 -7.37 10.14 1.42
C MET A 52 -6.34 10.77 0.49
N THR A 53 -5.90 11.98 0.85
CA THR A 53 -4.65 12.47 0.26
C THR A 53 -3.48 11.70 0.88
N PRO A 54 -2.37 11.49 0.15
CA PRO A 54 -1.15 10.89 0.70
C PRO A 54 -0.66 11.53 1.99
N ALA A 55 -0.72 12.86 2.10
CA ALA A 55 -0.37 13.57 3.34
C ALA A 55 -1.34 13.26 4.49
N ALA A 56 -2.63 13.07 4.22
CA ALA A 56 -3.60 12.65 5.23
C ALA A 56 -3.38 11.21 5.67
N SER A 57 -3.11 10.29 4.73
CA SER A 57 -2.75 8.90 5.01
C SER A 57 -1.49 8.81 5.87
N GLU A 58 -0.46 9.59 5.54
CA GLU A 58 0.75 9.70 6.35
C GLU A 58 0.44 10.17 7.78
N ARG A 59 -0.23 11.32 7.93
CA ARG A 59 -0.58 11.83 9.27
C ARG A 59 -1.39 10.82 10.08
N ALA A 60 -2.32 10.12 9.45
CA ALA A 60 -3.14 9.10 10.08
C ALA A 60 -2.26 7.95 10.60
N TRP A 61 -1.36 7.44 9.76
CA TRP A 61 -0.38 6.41 10.15
C TRP A 61 0.54 6.85 11.29
N TYR A 62 1.14 8.03 11.19
CA TYR A 62 2.00 8.58 12.26
C TYR A 62 1.21 8.78 13.57
N GLY A 63 -0.06 9.17 13.50
CA GLY A 63 -0.94 9.27 14.67
C GLY A 63 -1.23 7.93 15.35
N VAL A 64 -1.04 6.80 14.65
CA VAL A 64 -1.22 5.45 15.20
C VAL A 64 0.09 4.86 15.69
N LYS A 65 1.19 4.97 14.93
CA LYS A 65 2.44 4.23 15.19
C LYS A 65 3.09 4.55 16.54
N ASP A 66 2.80 5.73 17.09
CA ASP A 66 3.37 6.20 18.36
C ASP A 66 2.49 5.87 19.58
N ILE A 67 1.32 5.26 19.38
CA ILE A 67 0.46 4.79 20.48
C ILE A 67 1.12 3.59 21.18
N GLY A 68 1.51 3.76 22.45
CA GLY A 68 2.19 2.71 23.21
C GLY A 68 1.31 1.56 23.70
N ASN A 69 0.00 1.78 23.84
CA ASN A 69 -0.94 0.74 24.26
C ASN A 69 -1.49 -0.02 23.04
N PRO A 70 -1.23 -1.34 22.90
CA PRO A 70 -1.64 -2.09 21.70
C PRO A 70 -3.15 -2.06 21.45
N ALA A 71 -3.98 -2.17 22.49
CA ALA A 71 -5.44 -2.15 22.33
C ALA A 71 -5.94 -0.81 21.78
N SER A 72 -5.43 0.31 22.32
CA SER A 72 -5.73 1.64 21.80
C SER A 72 -5.17 1.86 20.40
N GLN A 73 -4.03 1.27 20.09
CA GLN A 73 -3.41 1.35 18.77
C GLN A 73 -4.26 0.63 17.72
N LEU A 74 -4.65 -0.63 17.96
CA LEU A 74 -5.53 -1.41 17.08
C LEU A 74 -6.90 -0.73 16.89
N ARG A 75 -7.49 -0.18 17.95
CA ARG A 75 -8.72 0.62 17.85
C ARG A 75 -8.53 1.88 17.02
N ALA A 76 -7.38 2.56 17.13
CA ALA A 76 -7.09 3.75 16.34
C ALA A 76 -6.98 3.41 14.85
N ILE A 77 -6.33 2.30 14.49
CA ILE A 77 -6.27 1.80 13.11
C ILE A 77 -7.68 1.58 12.56
N ALA A 78 -8.50 0.79 13.29
CA ALA A 78 -9.85 0.47 12.87
C ALA A 78 -10.72 1.73 12.71
N ARG A 79 -10.70 2.63 13.70
CA ARG A 79 -11.47 3.88 13.69
C ARG A 79 -11.05 4.83 12.57
N GLN A 80 -9.76 4.92 12.26
CA GLN A 80 -9.29 5.78 11.18
C GLN A 80 -9.60 5.19 9.79
N GLY A 81 -9.91 3.90 9.73
CA GLY A 81 -10.22 3.17 8.51
C GLY A 81 -9.00 2.90 7.65
N LEU A 82 -7.82 2.76 8.27
CA LEU A 82 -6.57 2.68 7.51
C LEU A 82 -6.54 1.46 6.58
N TYR A 83 -7.15 0.33 6.96
CA TYR A 83 -7.21 -0.89 6.14
C TYR A 83 -7.98 -0.72 4.83
N HIS A 84 -8.90 0.23 4.76
CA HIS A 84 -9.74 0.51 3.58
C HIS A 84 -9.55 1.94 3.07
N THR A 85 -8.38 2.52 3.34
CA THR A 85 -8.00 3.81 2.79
C THR A 85 -7.33 3.62 1.43
N GLU A 86 -7.68 4.50 0.49
CA GLU A 86 -7.07 4.58 -0.83
C GLU A 86 -6.56 6.01 -1.05
N CYS A 87 -5.27 6.16 -1.36
CA CYS A 87 -4.75 7.42 -1.84
C CYS A 87 -5.12 7.66 -3.29
N THR A 88 -5.66 8.83 -3.53
CA THR A 88 -5.97 9.29 -4.88
C THR A 88 -4.74 9.92 -5.54
N GLY A 89 -4.74 9.86 -6.88
CA GLY A 89 -3.78 10.57 -7.71
C GLY A 89 -2.37 10.00 -7.67
N LEU A 90 -2.20 8.69 -7.44
CA LEU A 90 -0.95 7.98 -7.68
C LEU A 90 -0.85 7.58 -9.16
N VAL A 91 0.38 7.40 -9.64
CA VAL A 91 0.68 6.94 -10.99
C VAL A 91 1.46 5.63 -10.89
N ASP A 92 1.10 4.64 -11.70
CA ASP A 92 1.87 3.41 -11.83
C ASP A 92 3.11 3.64 -12.71
N MET A 93 4.28 3.61 -12.09
CA MET A 93 5.56 3.78 -12.79
C MET A 93 5.80 2.68 -13.83
N ARG A 94 5.21 1.49 -13.68
CA ARG A 94 5.36 0.42 -14.68
C ARG A 94 4.61 0.74 -15.95
N ALA A 95 3.36 1.18 -15.81
CA ALA A 95 2.56 1.61 -16.95
C ALA A 95 3.26 2.73 -17.74
N LEU A 96 3.98 3.63 -17.06
CA LEU A 96 4.81 4.64 -17.73
C LEU A 96 5.97 4.02 -18.52
N VAL A 97 6.69 3.05 -17.94
CA VAL A 97 7.82 2.37 -18.60
C VAL A 97 7.34 1.54 -19.79
N ASP A 98 6.25 0.78 -19.63
CA ASP A 98 5.62 0.00 -20.72
C ASP A 98 5.10 0.92 -21.83
N GLY A 99 4.61 2.10 -21.45
CA GLY A 99 4.25 3.22 -22.32
C GLY A 99 5.42 3.91 -23.03
N GLY A 100 6.66 3.42 -22.85
CA GLY A 100 7.84 3.88 -23.59
C GLY A 100 8.71 4.91 -22.86
N VAL A 101 8.53 5.07 -21.56
CA VAL A 101 9.52 5.79 -20.74
C VAL A 101 10.75 4.90 -20.52
N ASP A 102 11.80 5.17 -21.28
CA ASP A 102 13.03 4.36 -21.24
C ASP A 102 13.96 4.71 -20.06
N GLY A 103 14.90 3.80 -19.77
CA GLY A 103 15.99 4.02 -18.82
C GLY A 103 15.72 3.46 -17.41
N PHE A 104 14.57 2.83 -17.21
CA PHE A 104 14.22 2.15 -15.98
C PHE A 104 14.06 0.65 -16.19
N SER A 105 14.40 -0.09 -15.13
CA SER A 105 14.01 -1.48 -14.92
C SER A 105 13.31 -1.58 -13.56
N PHE A 106 12.74 -2.73 -13.21
CA PHE A 106 12.15 -2.96 -11.89
C PHE A 106 12.84 -4.15 -11.22
N ARG A 107 13.24 -3.98 -9.95
CA ARG A 107 13.93 -5.01 -9.15
C ARG A 107 13.08 -6.27 -8.98
N ASP A 108 11.79 -6.08 -8.75
CA ASP A 108 10.88 -7.17 -8.43
C ASP A 108 9.59 -6.99 -9.21
N ASN A 109 9.46 -7.72 -10.32
CA ASN A 109 8.28 -7.67 -11.18
C ASN A 109 6.99 -8.15 -10.48
N VAL A 110 7.04 -8.67 -9.25
CA VAL A 110 5.91 -9.37 -8.63
C VAL A 110 5.23 -8.56 -7.53
N ARG A 111 5.95 -7.66 -6.85
CA ARG A 111 5.43 -7.01 -5.63
C ARG A 111 4.44 -5.86 -5.83
N GLY A 112 4.21 -5.38 -7.06
CA GLY A 112 3.21 -4.34 -7.32
C GLY A 112 3.42 -3.01 -6.57
N ARG A 113 4.65 -2.73 -6.11
CA ARG A 113 5.02 -1.50 -5.38
C ARG A 113 5.58 -0.42 -6.29
N SER A 114 4.97 -0.21 -7.45
CA SER A 114 5.41 0.73 -8.48
C SER A 114 4.66 2.05 -8.47
N TRP A 115 3.81 2.29 -7.47
CA TRP A 115 2.93 3.46 -7.47
C TRP A 115 3.65 4.65 -6.83
N ALA A 116 3.69 5.76 -7.54
CA ALA A 116 4.36 6.99 -7.13
C ALA A 116 3.39 8.17 -7.11
N ARG A 117 3.73 9.19 -6.33
CA ARG A 117 3.15 10.52 -6.51
C ARG A 117 3.55 11.05 -7.88
N PRO A 118 2.68 11.80 -8.58
CA PRO A 118 2.98 12.40 -9.87
C PRO A 118 4.26 13.24 -9.85
N SER A 119 4.49 14.00 -8.77
CA SER A 119 5.73 14.76 -8.55
C SER A 119 6.97 13.86 -8.59
N LEU A 120 7.01 12.80 -7.76
CA LEU A 120 8.11 11.84 -7.75
C LEU A 120 8.30 11.17 -9.11
N ALA A 121 7.22 10.67 -9.71
CA ALA A 121 7.26 10.05 -11.03
C ALA A 121 7.89 11.00 -12.07
N LEU A 122 7.41 12.24 -12.13
CA LEU A 122 7.93 13.24 -13.08
C LEU A 122 9.40 13.58 -12.82
N VAL A 123 9.80 13.75 -11.56
CA VAL A 123 11.20 13.99 -11.18
C VAL A 123 12.08 12.84 -11.66
N LEU A 124 11.70 11.58 -11.39
CA LEU A 124 12.47 10.41 -11.82
C LEU A 124 12.59 10.38 -13.35
N VAL A 125 11.48 10.52 -14.08
CA VAL A 125 11.46 10.47 -15.55
C VAL A 125 12.33 11.56 -16.17
N GLU A 126 12.16 12.81 -15.74
CA GLU A 126 12.96 13.92 -16.27
C GLU A 126 14.43 13.84 -15.87
N ALA A 127 14.73 13.35 -14.65
CA ALA A 127 16.10 13.14 -14.22
C ALA A 127 16.78 12.07 -15.07
N MET A 128 16.10 10.94 -15.34
CA MET A 128 16.62 9.88 -16.19
C MET A 128 16.85 10.35 -17.63
N LYS A 129 15.91 11.11 -18.19
CA LYS A 129 16.08 11.72 -19.52
C LYS A 129 17.30 12.62 -19.60
N ARG A 130 17.57 13.43 -18.57
CA ARG A 130 18.75 14.30 -18.52
C ARG A 130 20.03 13.49 -18.31
N PHE A 131 20.01 12.51 -17.40
CA PHE A 131 21.14 11.65 -17.08
C PHE A 131 21.62 10.86 -18.30
N ARG A 132 20.69 10.29 -19.08
CA ARG A 132 21.01 9.48 -20.26
C ARG A 132 21.61 10.24 -21.42
N LYS A 133 21.62 11.58 -21.40
CA LYS A 133 22.41 12.37 -22.36
C LYS A 133 23.91 12.13 -22.17
N ASP A 134 24.34 11.97 -20.92
CA ASP A 134 25.72 11.72 -20.55
C ASP A 134 25.99 10.20 -20.45
N TYR A 135 24.97 9.40 -20.10
CA TYR A 135 25.07 7.95 -19.84
C TYR A 135 23.98 7.15 -20.58
N PRO A 136 24.01 7.06 -21.92
CA PRO A 136 22.88 6.54 -22.73
C PRO A 136 22.56 5.06 -22.50
N LYS A 137 23.55 4.27 -22.05
CA LYS A 137 23.46 2.81 -21.85
C LYS A 137 23.10 2.41 -20.42
N HIS A 138 23.20 3.33 -19.47
CA HIS A 138 22.89 3.03 -18.07
C HIS A 138 21.38 2.97 -17.87
N THR A 139 20.95 2.02 -17.05
CA THR A 139 19.57 1.91 -16.57
C THR A 139 19.56 2.00 -15.05
N LEU A 140 18.42 2.43 -14.50
CA LEU A 140 18.19 2.45 -13.06
C LEU A 140 17.08 1.48 -12.72
N ALA A 141 17.34 0.54 -11.83
CA ALA A 141 16.27 -0.27 -11.31
C ALA A 141 15.49 0.52 -10.25
N ILE A 142 14.17 0.49 -10.38
CA ILE A 142 13.23 0.95 -9.38
C ILE A 142 12.85 -0.25 -8.50
N GLY A 143 13.00 -0.07 -7.20
CA GLY A 143 12.61 -1.02 -6.17
C GLY A 143 11.21 -0.70 -5.65
N ASP A 144 11.07 -0.64 -4.34
CA ASP A 144 9.81 -0.31 -3.69
C ASP A 144 9.53 1.20 -3.77
N ILE A 145 8.33 1.54 -4.25
CA ILE A 145 7.65 2.82 -4.02
C ILE A 145 6.43 2.49 -3.13
N THR A 146 5.23 2.99 -3.41
CA THR A 146 4.03 2.57 -2.69
C THR A 146 3.25 1.49 -3.44
N GLN A 147 2.36 0.80 -2.72
CA GLN A 147 1.30 -0.03 -3.28
C GLN A 147 0.18 0.82 -3.91
N PRO A 148 -0.66 0.24 -4.79
CA PRO A 148 -1.86 0.89 -5.29
C PRO A 148 -2.66 1.50 -4.14
N GLY A 149 -3.12 2.73 -4.29
CA GLY A 149 -3.88 3.42 -3.25
C GLY A 149 -3.15 3.66 -1.92
N CYS A 150 -1.82 3.63 -1.88
CA CYS A 150 -1.00 3.95 -0.70
C CYS A 150 -1.28 3.13 0.58
N GLY A 151 -0.67 3.52 1.71
CA GLY A 151 -1.12 3.09 3.04
C GLY A 151 -0.94 1.59 3.28
N GLN A 152 0.26 1.20 3.70
CA GLN A 152 0.51 -0.18 4.12
C GLN A 152 0.23 -0.31 5.62
N VAL A 153 -0.98 -0.77 5.96
CA VAL A 153 -1.34 -1.00 7.38
C VAL A 153 -0.98 -2.41 7.82
N GLU A 154 -1.20 -3.39 6.93
CA GLU A 154 -0.80 -4.77 7.17
C GLU A 154 0.54 -5.02 6.49
N HIS A 155 1.62 -5.21 7.27
CA HIS A 155 2.89 -5.56 6.64
C HIS A 155 2.89 -7.03 6.22
N GLY A 156 3.59 -7.31 5.12
CA GLY A 156 3.59 -8.64 4.51
C GLY A 156 2.37 -8.94 3.64
N THR A 157 1.55 -7.93 3.31
CA THR A 157 0.50 -8.04 2.28
C THR A 157 0.92 -7.32 1.01
N LEU A 158 0.47 -7.83 -0.14
CA LEU A 158 0.45 -7.12 -1.43
C LEU A 158 -0.95 -6.62 -1.70
N VAL A 159 -1.12 -5.33 -1.93
CA VAL A 159 -2.43 -4.77 -2.28
C VAL A 159 -2.56 -4.64 -3.79
N LYS A 160 -3.72 -5.04 -4.31
CA LYS A 160 -4.14 -4.85 -5.71
C LYS A 160 -5.51 -4.22 -5.74
N ASP A 161 -5.74 -3.36 -6.73
CA ASP A 161 -7.08 -2.88 -7.04
C ASP A 161 -7.62 -3.72 -8.20
N LEU A 162 -8.72 -4.44 -7.96
CA LEU A 162 -9.42 -5.23 -8.96
C LEU A 162 -10.61 -4.43 -9.48
N THR A 163 -10.74 -4.35 -10.80
CA THR A 163 -11.86 -3.66 -11.47
C THR A 163 -12.40 -4.50 -12.62
N GLY A 164 -13.65 -4.24 -13.02
CA GLY A 164 -14.27 -4.89 -14.18
C GLY A 164 -14.20 -6.42 -14.12
N PRO A 165 -13.79 -7.10 -15.21
CA PRO A 165 -13.75 -8.57 -15.26
C PRO A 165 -12.91 -9.24 -14.16
N ALA A 166 -11.85 -8.58 -13.68
CA ALA A 166 -11.02 -9.12 -12.61
C ALA A 166 -11.75 -9.11 -11.25
N ALA A 167 -12.53 -8.05 -10.96
CA ALA A 167 -13.38 -8.00 -9.79
C ALA A 167 -14.50 -9.05 -9.88
N ASP A 168 -15.10 -9.20 -11.06
CA ASP A 168 -16.15 -10.22 -11.29
C ASP A 168 -15.63 -11.65 -11.12
N ALA A 169 -14.42 -11.93 -11.62
CA ALA A 169 -13.78 -13.23 -11.47
C ALA A 169 -13.49 -13.54 -9.99
N PHE A 170 -12.93 -12.58 -9.26
CA PHE A 170 -12.69 -12.71 -7.82
C PHE A 170 -13.99 -13.00 -7.05
N LEU A 171 -15.06 -12.25 -7.33
CA LEU A 171 -16.34 -12.40 -6.62
C LEU A 171 -17.01 -13.77 -6.85
N LYS A 172 -16.70 -14.46 -7.96
CA LYS A 172 -17.21 -15.82 -8.22
C LYS A 172 -16.51 -16.89 -7.39
N GLY A 173 -15.22 -16.70 -7.08
CA GLY A 173 -14.43 -17.61 -6.25
C GLY A 173 -14.46 -17.28 -4.76
N ALA A 174 -14.76 -16.02 -4.42
CA ALA A 174 -14.73 -15.54 -3.05
C ALA A 174 -15.82 -16.19 -2.17
N ARG A 175 -15.42 -16.52 -0.95
CA ARG A 175 -16.31 -16.91 0.15
C ARG A 175 -16.15 -15.96 1.33
N LEU A 176 -17.13 -15.93 2.24
CA LEU A 176 -17.02 -15.10 3.43
C LEU A 176 -16.07 -15.79 4.42
N VAL A 177 -14.87 -15.25 4.64
CA VAL A 177 -13.94 -15.78 5.65
C VAL A 177 -13.64 -14.65 6.62
N ARG A 178 -14.12 -14.77 7.86
CA ARG A 178 -13.95 -13.75 8.91
C ARG A 178 -14.52 -12.40 8.47
N SER A 179 -15.79 -12.43 8.05
CA SER A 179 -16.59 -11.28 7.60
C SER A 179 -15.94 -10.50 6.46
N ALA A 180 -14.99 -11.12 5.76
CA ALA A 180 -14.35 -10.54 4.61
C ALA A 180 -14.42 -11.51 3.43
N PRO A 181 -14.89 -11.05 2.27
CA PRO A 181 -14.81 -11.82 1.03
C PRO A 181 -13.35 -12.18 0.77
N THR A 182 -13.09 -13.47 0.71
CA THR A 182 -11.75 -14.03 0.60
C THR A 182 -11.78 -15.12 -0.44
N ASP A 183 -10.88 -15.01 -1.42
CA ASP A 183 -10.51 -16.10 -2.30
C ASP A 183 -9.18 -16.67 -1.81
N ALA A 184 -9.09 -17.99 -1.74
CA ALA A 184 -7.90 -18.64 -1.24
C ALA A 184 -7.66 -19.98 -1.92
N GLU A 185 -6.42 -20.18 -2.36
CA GLU A 185 -5.99 -21.35 -3.11
C GLU A 185 -4.61 -21.82 -2.66
N VAL A 186 -4.31 -23.08 -2.91
CA VAL A 186 -2.96 -23.63 -2.80
C VAL A 186 -2.43 -23.85 -4.21
N VAL A 187 -1.42 -23.08 -4.58
CA VAL A 187 -0.69 -23.22 -5.85
C VAL A 187 0.71 -23.80 -5.58
N THR A 188 1.48 -24.01 -6.64
CA THR A 188 2.90 -24.41 -6.51
C THR A 188 3.81 -23.20 -6.68
N ALA A 189 5.03 -23.29 -6.16
CA ALA A 189 6.07 -22.26 -6.31
C ALA A 189 6.34 -21.90 -7.79
N ALA A 190 6.12 -22.82 -8.74
CA ALA A 190 6.22 -22.57 -10.17
C ALA A 190 5.28 -21.45 -10.70
N ALA A 191 4.22 -21.12 -9.96
CA ALA A 191 3.33 -19.99 -10.29
C ALA A 191 3.98 -18.60 -10.04
N PHE A 192 5.16 -18.56 -9.41
CA PHE A 192 5.89 -17.33 -9.09
C PHE A 192 7.25 -17.32 -9.79
N PRO A 193 7.27 -17.14 -11.12
CA PRO A 193 8.53 -16.97 -11.84
C PRO A 193 9.29 -15.79 -11.24
N TYR A 194 10.62 -15.89 -11.21
CA TYR A 194 11.54 -14.89 -10.62
C TYR A 194 11.56 -14.84 -9.08
N GLU A 195 10.87 -15.74 -8.39
CA GLU A 195 10.95 -15.90 -6.93
C GLU A 195 11.51 -17.26 -6.51
N ASP A 196 12.21 -17.96 -7.40
CA ASP A 196 12.81 -19.28 -7.17
C ASP A 196 13.71 -19.32 -5.93
N PHE A 197 14.45 -18.24 -5.66
CA PHE A 197 15.28 -18.08 -4.47
C PHE A 197 14.51 -18.11 -3.14
N ARG A 198 13.17 -18.01 -3.15
CA ARG A 198 12.32 -18.06 -1.95
C ARG A 198 11.81 -19.46 -1.63
N PHE A 199 12.01 -20.42 -2.53
CA PHE A 199 11.46 -21.76 -2.42
C PHE A 199 12.59 -22.80 -2.47
N THR A 200 12.32 -23.99 -1.94
CA THR A 200 13.27 -25.11 -2.01
C THR A 200 13.12 -25.84 -3.35
N ALA A 201 11.89 -25.96 -3.85
CA ALA A 201 11.58 -26.58 -5.13
C ALA A 201 10.39 -25.90 -5.83
N PRO A 202 10.30 -25.96 -7.17
CA PRO A 202 9.15 -25.43 -7.92
C PRO A 202 7.81 -26.09 -7.57
N THR A 203 7.83 -27.28 -6.98
CA THR A 203 6.64 -28.02 -6.52
C THR A 203 6.21 -27.67 -5.11
N ASP A 204 6.94 -26.80 -4.41
CA ASP A 204 6.59 -26.42 -3.03
C ASP A 204 5.19 -25.80 -2.99
N PRO A 205 4.33 -26.22 -2.07
CA PRO A 205 2.99 -25.68 -1.94
C PRO A 205 3.02 -24.27 -1.35
N VAL A 206 2.30 -23.36 -2.00
CA VAL A 206 2.14 -21.96 -1.60
C VAL A 206 0.66 -21.67 -1.44
N TYR A 207 0.26 -21.34 -0.21
CA TYR A 207 -1.10 -20.90 0.08
C TYR A 207 -1.22 -19.38 -0.19
N VAL A 208 -2.11 -19.01 -1.11
CA VAL A 208 -2.39 -17.63 -1.50
C VAL A 208 -3.75 -17.24 -0.95
N GLU A 209 -3.80 -16.18 -0.15
CA GLU A 209 -5.02 -15.64 0.44
C GLU A 209 -5.24 -14.23 -0.08
N GLN A 210 -6.33 -14.01 -0.81
CA GLN A 210 -6.75 -12.73 -1.34
C GLN A 210 -8.01 -12.27 -0.62
N ARG A 211 -7.90 -11.22 0.20
CA ARG A 211 -8.98 -10.69 1.04
C ARG A 211 -9.40 -9.31 0.57
N VAL A 212 -10.69 -9.10 0.35
CA VAL A 212 -11.22 -7.75 0.11
C VAL A 212 -11.13 -6.95 1.40
N VAL A 213 -10.42 -5.82 1.34
CA VAL A 213 -10.27 -4.90 2.47
C VAL A 213 -11.13 -3.65 2.31
N GLY A 214 -11.55 -3.31 1.09
CA GLY A 214 -12.53 -2.25 0.84
C GLY A 214 -13.12 -2.32 -0.57
N LYS A 215 -14.24 -1.62 -0.79
CA LYS A 215 -14.94 -1.59 -2.09
C LYS A 215 -15.28 -0.18 -2.55
N ARG A 216 -15.47 0.01 -3.84
CA ARG A 216 -16.11 1.19 -4.44
C ARG A 216 -17.15 0.69 -5.45
N VAL A 217 -18.35 1.27 -5.42
CA VAL A 217 -19.39 0.98 -6.40
C VAL A 217 -19.73 2.28 -7.10
N ALA A 218 -19.42 2.35 -8.39
CA ALA A 218 -19.72 3.51 -9.22
C ALA A 218 -21.23 3.63 -9.50
N LYS A 219 -21.66 4.79 -10.02
CA LYS A 219 -23.08 5.07 -10.28
C LYS A 219 -23.71 4.15 -11.33
N ASP A 220 -22.90 3.65 -12.25
CA ASP A 220 -23.26 2.67 -13.28
C ASP A 220 -23.22 1.23 -12.77
N GLY A 221 -22.79 1.02 -11.51
CA GLY A 221 -22.64 -0.30 -10.89
C GLY A 221 -21.29 -0.95 -11.07
N ALA A 222 -20.33 -0.28 -11.72
CA ALA A 222 -18.98 -0.81 -11.80
C ALA A 222 -18.38 -0.96 -10.40
N ILE A 223 -17.89 -2.15 -10.09
CA ILE A 223 -17.28 -2.48 -8.79
C ILE A 223 -15.76 -2.35 -8.92
N SER A 224 -15.15 -1.72 -7.93
CA SER A 224 -13.71 -1.75 -7.68
C SER A 224 -13.46 -2.33 -6.29
N LEU A 225 -12.54 -3.28 -6.19
CA LEU A 225 -12.19 -3.96 -4.95
C LEU A 225 -10.73 -3.71 -4.62
N ARG A 226 -10.46 -3.29 -3.39
CA ARG A 226 -9.10 -3.28 -2.85
C ARG A 226 -8.85 -4.61 -2.18
N VAL A 227 -7.88 -5.37 -2.68
CA VAL A 227 -7.63 -6.75 -2.29
C VAL A 227 -6.22 -6.87 -1.70
N ALA A 228 -6.15 -7.27 -0.43
CA ALA A 228 -4.91 -7.60 0.25
C ALA A 228 -4.58 -9.08 0.02
N THR A 229 -3.40 -9.35 -0.53
CA THR A 229 -2.89 -10.68 -0.82
C THR A 229 -1.82 -11.06 0.20
N ARG A 230 -1.95 -12.22 0.82
CA ARG A 230 -0.90 -12.86 1.61
C ARG A 230 -0.49 -14.17 0.98
N ARG A 231 0.78 -14.51 1.08
CA ARG A 231 1.33 -15.78 0.59
C ARG A 231 1.99 -16.51 1.74
N TYR A 232 1.87 -17.83 1.76
CA TYR A 232 2.46 -18.66 2.79
C TYR A 232 3.11 -19.89 2.18
N VAL A 233 4.31 -20.22 2.65
CA VAL A 233 4.94 -21.51 2.34
C VAL A 233 4.54 -22.54 3.39
N LYS A 234 4.27 -23.77 2.96
CA LYS A 234 3.98 -24.86 3.90
C LYS A 234 5.25 -25.20 4.67
N LEU A 235 5.13 -25.33 5.99
CA LEU A 235 6.18 -25.89 6.81
C LEU A 235 5.95 -27.39 7.01
N ALA A 236 6.98 -28.11 7.45
CA ALA A 236 6.84 -29.52 7.83
C ALA A 236 5.71 -29.69 8.85
N ALA A 237 4.99 -30.83 8.78
CA ALA A 237 3.93 -31.14 9.73
C ALA A 237 4.46 -31.01 11.17
N PRO A 238 3.70 -30.35 12.07
CA PRO A 238 4.16 -30.16 13.43
C PRO A 238 4.11 -31.48 14.20
N THR A 239 5.06 -31.64 15.12
CA THR A 239 5.07 -32.73 16.10
C THR A 239 4.09 -32.46 17.25
N ASP A 240 3.67 -33.50 17.97
CA ASP A 240 2.81 -33.36 19.16
C ASP A 240 3.43 -32.45 20.22
N ALA A 241 4.77 -32.48 20.35
CA ALA A 241 5.50 -31.60 21.26
C ALA A 241 5.37 -30.13 20.86
N GLU A 242 5.53 -29.81 19.57
CA GLU A 242 5.36 -28.44 19.06
C GLU A 242 3.93 -27.93 19.22
N VAL A 243 2.92 -28.79 18.98
CA VAL A 243 1.50 -28.44 19.22
C VAL A 243 1.26 -28.19 20.70
N LYS A 244 1.76 -29.06 21.58
CA LYS A 244 1.65 -28.89 23.04
C LYS A 244 2.30 -27.59 23.51
N ASP A 245 3.46 -27.24 22.95
CA ASP A 245 4.19 -26.01 23.27
C ASP A 245 3.42 -24.76 22.80
N LEU A 246 2.85 -24.80 21.59
CA LEU A 246 1.96 -23.75 21.09
C LEU A 246 0.78 -23.50 22.05
N LEU A 247 0.04 -24.56 22.38
CA LEU A 247 -1.15 -24.47 23.23
C LEU A 247 -0.81 -24.01 24.65
N SER A 248 0.30 -24.51 25.21
CA SER A 248 0.81 -24.08 26.51
C SER A 248 1.24 -22.61 26.51
N GLY A 249 1.89 -22.17 25.42
CA GLY A 249 2.27 -20.78 25.17
C GLY A 249 1.06 -19.86 25.12
N LEU A 250 0.05 -20.22 24.34
CA LEU A 250 -1.24 -19.51 24.24
C LEU A 250 -1.91 -19.39 25.61
N ALA A 251 -2.07 -20.50 26.34
CA ALA A 251 -2.69 -20.48 27.66
C ALA A 251 -1.92 -19.60 28.66
N ARG A 252 -0.59 -19.64 28.62
CA ARG A 252 0.27 -18.79 29.45
C ARG A 252 0.15 -17.32 29.06
N LEU A 253 0.04 -16.99 27.78
CA LEU A 253 -0.16 -15.61 27.32
C LEU A 253 -1.53 -15.08 27.78
N ALA A 254 -2.61 -15.82 27.50
CA ALA A 254 -3.97 -15.45 27.88
C ALA A 254 -4.16 -15.25 29.39
N ARG A 255 -3.41 -15.98 30.23
CA ARG A 255 -3.41 -15.77 31.69
C ARG A 255 -2.69 -14.50 32.14
N ARG A 256 -1.69 -14.03 31.39
CA ARG A 256 -0.84 -12.89 31.76
C ARG A 256 -1.32 -11.57 31.16
N THR A 257 -1.99 -11.61 30.01
CA THR A 257 -2.43 -10.44 29.28
C THR A 257 -3.91 -10.54 28.89
N LYS A 258 -4.61 -9.41 28.93
CA LYS A 258 -5.94 -9.30 28.32
C LYS A 258 -5.77 -9.24 26.80
N ALA A 259 -6.75 -9.76 26.05
CA ALA A 259 -6.80 -9.56 24.61
C ALA A 259 -6.84 -8.05 24.31
N ALA A 260 -5.99 -7.63 23.37
CA ALA A 260 -5.94 -6.26 22.88
C ALA A 260 -7.17 -5.93 22.01
N ALA A 261 -7.69 -6.94 21.30
CA ALA A 261 -8.95 -6.87 20.57
C ALA A 261 -9.70 -8.22 20.65
N ILE A 262 -11.03 -8.14 20.68
CA ILE A 262 -11.93 -9.28 20.56
C ILE A 262 -13.00 -8.86 19.55
N ASP A 263 -13.20 -9.68 18.53
CA ASP A 263 -14.21 -9.47 17.50
C ASP A 263 -15.04 -10.73 17.31
N ARG A 264 -16.27 -10.57 16.81
CA ARG A 264 -17.15 -11.66 16.41
C ARG A 264 -17.47 -11.50 14.94
N THR A 265 -17.21 -12.57 14.21
CA THR A 265 -17.25 -12.57 12.76
C THR A 265 -17.96 -13.81 12.25
N GLU A 266 -18.15 -13.88 10.93
CA GLU A 266 -18.74 -15.03 10.26
C GLU A 266 -17.73 -15.63 9.28
N SER A 267 -17.67 -16.96 9.23
CA SER A 267 -16.84 -17.69 8.26
C SER A 267 -17.62 -18.83 7.63
N ASP A 268 -17.50 -18.95 6.32
CA ASP A 268 -17.92 -20.09 5.52
C ASP A 268 -16.84 -21.17 5.59
N ALA A 269 -17.24 -22.37 6.02
CA ALA A 269 -16.35 -23.53 6.15
C ALA A 269 -16.09 -24.25 4.80
N GLY A 270 -16.66 -23.74 3.70
CA GLY A 270 -16.57 -24.31 2.35
C GLY A 270 -17.84 -25.03 1.89
N ASP A 271 -18.90 -25.08 2.71
CA ASP A 271 -20.20 -25.66 2.39
C ASP A 271 -21.24 -24.60 1.98
N GLY A 272 -20.84 -23.33 1.91
CA GLY A 272 -21.71 -22.20 1.61
C GLY A 272 -22.49 -21.68 2.82
N LYS A 273 -22.32 -22.28 4.00
CA LYS A 273 -22.95 -21.82 5.24
C LYS A 273 -21.95 -21.10 6.11
N THR A 274 -22.34 -19.94 6.61
CA THR A 274 -21.53 -19.19 7.55
C THR A 274 -21.77 -19.65 8.99
N ALA A 275 -20.70 -19.72 9.77
CA ALA A 275 -20.72 -19.99 11.20
C ALA A 275 -20.07 -18.83 11.96
N PRO A 276 -20.53 -18.53 13.19
CA PRO A 276 -19.89 -17.52 14.01
C PRO A 276 -18.48 -17.96 14.40
N VAL A 277 -17.54 -17.04 14.32
CA VAL A 277 -16.15 -17.21 14.72
C VAL A 277 -15.75 -16.04 15.62
N ALA A 278 -15.09 -16.34 16.73
CA ALA A 278 -14.44 -15.36 17.57
C ALA A 278 -13.01 -15.10 17.07
N VAL A 279 -12.64 -13.83 16.95
CA VAL A 279 -11.26 -13.42 16.65
C VAL A 279 -10.69 -12.74 17.89
N LEU A 280 -9.59 -13.26 18.42
CA LEU A 280 -8.95 -12.72 19.61
C LEU A 280 -7.50 -12.35 19.28
N HIS A 281 -7.10 -11.11 19.59
CA HIS A 281 -5.76 -10.60 19.34
C HIS A 281 -5.09 -10.27 20.67
N TRP A 282 -4.05 -11.02 21.04
CA TRP A 282 -3.18 -10.71 22.17
C TRP A 282 -1.87 -10.10 21.70
N VAL A 283 -1.34 -9.18 22.51
CA VAL A 283 -0.03 -8.56 22.29
C VAL A 283 0.75 -8.59 23.59
N ASP A 284 1.92 -9.23 23.57
CA ASP A 284 2.92 -9.16 24.63
C ASP A 284 4.03 -8.20 24.21
N THR A 285 3.93 -6.95 24.69
CA THR A 285 4.92 -5.91 24.35
C THR A 285 6.29 -6.18 24.96
N LYS A 286 6.38 -6.97 26.03
CA LYS A 286 7.66 -7.33 26.66
C LYS A 286 8.38 -8.42 25.85
N ALA A 287 7.65 -9.44 25.45
CA ALA A 287 8.17 -10.50 24.59
C ALA A 287 8.29 -10.09 23.12
N LYS A 288 7.70 -8.94 22.73
CA LYS A 288 7.53 -8.51 21.33
C LYS A 288 6.85 -9.59 20.50
N GLU A 289 5.80 -10.18 21.05
CA GLU A 289 5.01 -11.23 20.42
C GLU A 289 3.56 -10.77 20.28
N GLN A 290 2.91 -11.22 19.21
CA GLN A 290 1.47 -11.11 19.07
C GLN A 290 0.87 -12.43 18.61
N LEU A 291 -0.36 -12.65 19.03
CA LEU A 291 -1.12 -13.85 18.79
C LEU A 291 -2.52 -13.49 18.30
N VAL A 292 -2.91 -14.01 17.14
CA VAL A 292 -4.30 -13.92 16.65
C VAL A 292 -4.90 -15.31 16.64
N VAL A 293 -6.00 -15.49 17.35
CA VAL A 293 -6.71 -16.78 17.46
C VAL A 293 -8.08 -16.66 16.83
N TYR A 294 -8.43 -17.68 16.06
CA TYR A 294 -9.77 -17.92 15.57
C TYR A 294 -10.36 -19.12 16.32
N ALA A 295 -11.53 -18.94 16.91
CA ALA A 295 -12.20 -19.97 17.70
C ALA A 295 -13.71 -19.99 17.46
N THR A 296 -14.36 -21.13 17.70
CA THR A 296 -15.83 -21.29 17.62
C THR A 296 -16.57 -20.52 18.72
N THR A 297 -15.91 -20.27 19.85
CA THR A 297 -16.48 -19.55 21.00
C THR A 297 -15.56 -18.43 21.49
N VAL A 298 -16.14 -17.41 22.16
CA VAL A 298 -15.36 -16.40 22.87
C VAL A 298 -14.98 -16.96 24.25
N PRO A 299 -13.69 -17.19 24.54
CA PRO A 299 -13.28 -17.75 25.81
C PRO A 299 -13.51 -16.77 26.96
N LYS A 300 -13.96 -17.30 28.11
CA LYS A 300 -14.08 -16.52 29.36
C LYS A 300 -12.71 -16.19 29.98
N ARG A 301 -11.70 -17.04 29.77
CA ARG A 301 -10.36 -16.89 30.38
C ARG A 301 -9.22 -17.27 29.45
N ALA A 302 -9.23 -18.50 28.93
CA ALA A 302 -8.27 -18.98 27.93
C ALA A 302 -9.06 -19.74 26.84
N PRO A 303 -8.61 -19.72 25.58
CA PRO A 303 -9.21 -20.55 24.54
C PRO A 303 -9.13 -22.03 24.91
N ASP A 304 -10.23 -22.75 24.72
CA ASP A 304 -10.24 -24.20 24.75
C ASP A 304 -9.57 -24.72 23.47
N PRO A 305 -8.55 -25.59 23.54
CA PRO A 305 -7.94 -26.21 22.36
C PRO A 305 -8.93 -26.86 21.39
N ASP A 306 -10.07 -27.34 21.89
CA ASP A 306 -11.10 -27.97 21.06
C ASP A 306 -11.89 -26.95 20.23
N ASP A 307 -12.04 -25.73 20.74
CA ASP A 307 -12.70 -24.62 20.05
C ASP A 307 -11.79 -23.90 19.04
N LEU A 308 -10.49 -24.19 19.03
CA LEU A 308 -9.54 -23.52 18.15
C LEU A 308 -9.69 -23.97 16.69
N LEU A 309 -9.73 -22.99 15.79
CA LEU A 309 -9.74 -23.19 14.34
C LEU A 309 -8.37 -22.83 13.73
N GLU A 310 -7.79 -21.71 14.18
CA GLU A 310 -6.53 -21.20 13.66
C GLU A 310 -5.81 -20.36 14.72
N VAL A 311 -4.48 -20.43 14.74
CA VAL A 311 -3.61 -19.61 15.60
C VAL A 311 -2.49 -19.00 14.77
N ARG A 312 -2.30 -17.69 14.87
CA ARG A 312 -1.20 -16.96 14.20
C ARG A 312 -0.26 -16.39 15.22
N VAL A 313 1.00 -16.80 15.16
CA VAL A 313 2.06 -16.32 16.03
C VAL A 313 3.00 -15.45 15.21
N SER A 314 3.29 -14.23 15.65
CA SER A 314 4.25 -13.35 14.96
C SER A 314 4.95 -12.37 15.89
N THR A 315 5.97 -11.69 15.38
CA THR A 315 6.64 -10.62 16.13
C THR A 315 5.74 -9.39 16.19
N TRP A 316 5.55 -8.83 17.40
CA TRP A 316 4.94 -7.52 17.59
C TRP A 316 5.96 -6.42 17.35
N LEU A 317 5.63 -5.52 16.43
CA LEU A 317 6.41 -4.31 16.18
C LEU A 317 5.54 -3.10 16.53
N GLN A 318 5.81 -2.45 17.67
CA GLN A 318 4.99 -1.32 18.13
C GLN A 318 4.87 -0.19 17.08
N LYS A 319 5.94 0.05 16.31
CA LYS A 319 5.92 1.05 15.24
C LYS A 319 5.15 0.59 14.00
N ASN A 320 4.86 -0.70 13.90
CA ASN A 320 4.19 -1.37 12.77
C ASN A 320 3.11 -2.34 13.30
N PRO A 321 2.05 -1.85 13.96
CA PRO A 321 1.09 -2.68 14.71
C PRO A 321 0.23 -3.64 13.87
N GLY A 322 0.19 -3.48 12.55
CA GLY A 322 -0.41 -4.46 11.62
C GLY A 322 0.63 -5.36 10.93
N SER A 323 1.90 -5.30 11.35
CA SER A 323 2.94 -6.17 10.82
C SER A 323 2.87 -7.53 11.44
N PHE A 324 2.77 -8.55 10.59
CA PHE A 324 2.83 -9.95 10.97
C PHE A 324 4.22 -10.52 10.63
N LYS A 325 5.29 -9.79 10.96
CA LYS A 325 6.66 -10.20 10.65
C LYS A 325 6.98 -11.56 11.28
N GLY A 326 7.38 -12.50 10.42
CA GLY A 326 7.68 -13.87 10.83
C GLY A 326 6.45 -14.68 11.21
N GLU A 327 5.25 -14.32 10.74
CA GLU A 327 4.02 -15.05 11.10
C GLU A 327 4.07 -16.53 10.74
N VAL A 328 3.84 -17.38 11.73
CA VAL A 328 3.49 -18.78 11.55
C VAL A 328 2.00 -18.93 11.82
N ARG A 329 1.27 -19.37 10.79
CA ARG A 329 -0.15 -19.68 10.83
C ARG A 329 -0.33 -21.18 11.07
N TRP A 330 -1.01 -21.52 12.15
CA TRP A 330 -1.38 -22.88 12.54
C TRP A 330 -2.85 -23.08 12.25
N VAL A 331 -3.20 -24.06 11.44
CA VAL A 331 -4.60 -24.34 11.05
C VAL A 331 -4.97 -25.73 11.56
N LYS A 332 -6.08 -25.83 12.28
CA LYS A 332 -6.64 -27.11 12.72
C LYS A 332 -7.49 -27.68 11.60
N LEU A 333 -7.15 -28.90 11.15
CA LEU A 333 -7.89 -29.64 10.14
C LEU A 333 -9.16 -30.27 10.74
N ALA A 334 -10.08 -30.68 9.87
CA ALA A 334 -11.34 -31.31 10.29
C ALA A 334 -11.14 -32.62 11.08
N ASP A 335 -10.02 -33.32 10.88
CA ASP A 335 -9.65 -34.52 11.63
C ASP A 335 -8.90 -34.22 12.95
N GLY A 336 -8.79 -32.95 13.31
CA GLY A 336 -8.15 -32.48 14.54
C GLY A 336 -6.63 -32.31 14.44
N ARG A 337 -5.99 -32.72 13.34
CA ARG A 337 -4.55 -32.49 13.13
C ARG A 337 -4.25 -31.02 12.87
N TRP A 338 -3.00 -30.62 13.10
CA TRP A 338 -2.53 -29.26 12.83
C TRP A 338 -1.63 -29.22 11.59
N GLU A 339 -1.80 -28.19 10.78
CA GLU A 339 -0.82 -27.79 9.76
C GLU A 339 -0.24 -26.42 10.11
N ARG A 340 0.98 -26.16 9.63
CA ARG A 340 1.63 -24.85 9.80
C ARG A 340 2.15 -24.27 8.48
N TRP A 341 1.97 -22.97 8.36
CA TRP A 341 2.26 -22.18 7.18
C TRP A 341 3.03 -20.92 7.59
N GLN A 342 4.15 -20.65 6.94
CA GLN A 342 4.98 -19.47 7.21
C GLN A 342 4.61 -18.36 6.24
N LEU A 343 4.25 -17.19 6.76
CA LEU A 343 4.00 -16.01 5.92
C LEU A 343 5.25 -15.65 5.14
N MET A 344 5.11 -15.58 3.82
CA MET A 344 6.08 -14.96 2.93
C MET A 344 5.98 -13.45 3.09
N TYR A 345 7.01 -12.85 3.68
CA TYR A 345 6.98 -11.41 3.95
C TYR A 345 7.19 -10.62 2.66
N GLU A 346 6.14 -9.92 2.20
CA GLU A 346 6.11 -9.28 0.87
C GLU A 346 6.56 -7.81 0.82
N ALA A 347 6.43 -7.07 1.92
CA ALA A 347 6.63 -5.62 1.89
C ALA A 347 7.19 -5.12 3.22
N GLY A 348 8.46 -4.70 3.21
CA GLY A 348 9.26 -4.50 4.41
C GLY A 348 9.51 -3.07 4.87
N HIS A 349 9.22 -2.08 4.04
CA HIS A 349 9.63 -0.70 4.31
C HIS A 349 8.42 0.21 4.58
N VAL A 350 8.33 0.66 5.84
CA VAL A 350 7.38 1.67 6.37
C VAL A 350 7.57 3.03 5.70
N SER A 351 8.72 3.26 5.07
CA SER A 351 9.01 4.55 4.44
C SER A 351 8.06 4.88 3.30
N HIS A 352 7.61 3.89 2.52
CA HIS A 352 6.90 4.12 1.26
C HIS A 352 5.38 4.14 1.36
N HIS A 353 4.84 4.75 2.41
CA HIS A 353 3.39 4.77 2.60
C HIS A 353 2.66 5.75 1.68
N THR A 354 3.35 6.71 1.06
CA THR A 354 2.71 7.86 0.40
C THR A 354 3.00 7.97 -1.09
N GLY A 355 3.96 7.19 -1.60
CA GLY A 355 4.46 7.32 -2.98
C GLY A 355 5.40 8.50 -3.20
N ARG A 356 5.84 9.18 -2.14
CA ARG A 356 6.81 10.30 -2.21
C ARG A 356 8.26 9.84 -2.22
N ASP A 357 8.47 8.56 -1.94
CA ASP A 357 9.78 7.98 -1.81
C ASP A 357 9.90 6.64 -2.53
N ALA A 358 11.08 6.41 -3.10
CA ALA A 358 11.39 5.25 -3.90
C ALA A 358 12.76 4.69 -3.52
N ASP A 359 12.84 3.37 -3.45
CA ASP A 359 14.09 2.63 -3.43
C ASP A 359 14.62 2.55 -4.86
N LEU A 360 15.86 2.97 -5.08
CA LEU A 360 16.50 3.05 -6.39
C LEU A 360 17.87 2.37 -6.35
N SER A 361 18.19 1.56 -7.35
CA SER A 361 19.51 0.95 -7.43
C SER A 361 20.62 1.99 -7.53
N TYR A 362 21.84 1.60 -7.21
CA TYR A 362 22.99 2.34 -7.71
C TYR A 362 23.21 2.04 -9.19
N LEU A 363 23.99 2.87 -9.86
CA LEU A 363 24.34 2.68 -11.26
C LEU A 363 25.53 1.72 -11.28
N THR A 364 25.42 0.69 -12.11
CA THR A 364 26.42 -0.37 -12.26
C THR A 364 27.02 -0.32 -13.66
N THR A 365 28.21 -0.87 -13.85
CA THR A 365 28.88 -0.89 -15.16
C THR A 365 28.22 -1.82 -16.20
N ASP A 366 27.50 -2.84 -15.74
CA ASP A 366 26.94 -3.96 -16.53
C ASP A 366 25.40 -4.07 -16.49
N ASN A 367 24.74 -3.32 -15.61
CA ASN A 367 23.27 -3.29 -15.42
C ASN A 367 22.64 -4.63 -14.98
N ASP A 368 23.42 -5.66 -14.65
CA ASP A 368 22.92 -7.00 -14.32
C ASP A 368 22.78 -7.25 -12.80
N ARG A 369 23.45 -6.44 -11.96
CA ARG A 369 23.48 -6.55 -10.48
C ARG A 369 22.74 -5.44 -9.75
N GLN A 370 21.70 -4.88 -10.36
CA GLN A 370 20.95 -3.78 -9.79
C GLN A 370 20.25 -4.23 -8.49
N PHE A 371 20.53 -3.54 -7.36
CA PHE A 371 20.11 -3.84 -5.96
C PHE A 371 20.91 -4.85 -5.13
N ALA A 372 21.89 -5.56 -5.69
CA ALA A 372 22.90 -6.20 -4.85
C ALA A 372 23.92 -5.12 -4.44
N VAL A 373 24.32 -5.05 -3.15
CA VAL A 373 25.47 -4.19 -2.80
C VAL A 373 26.74 -4.87 -3.25
N ASP A 374 27.04 -4.69 -4.51
CA ASP A 374 28.33 -4.97 -5.08
C ASP A 374 29.03 -3.61 -5.26
N LEU A 375 29.87 -3.27 -4.29
CA LEU A 375 30.63 -2.02 -4.33
C LEU A 375 31.61 -2.01 -5.51
N ASP A 376 32.09 -3.18 -5.94
CA ASP A 376 33.05 -3.30 -7.03
C ASP A 376 32.35 -3.12 -8.39
N ALA A 377 31.07 -3.51 -8.50
CA ALA A 377 30.26 -3.26 -9.69
C ALA A 377 29.67 -1.83 -9.76
N MET A 378 29.75 -1.05 -8.68
CA MET A 378 29.22 0.31 -8.65
C MET A 378 30.02 1.25 -9.55
N ASP A 379 29.36 1.83 -10.55
CA ASP A 379 29.90 2.94 -11.32
C ASP A 379 29.77 4.22 -10.48
N VAL A 380 30.80 4.50 -9.67
CA VAL A 380 30.81 5.64 -8.75
C VAL A 380 30.63 6.98 -9.47
N PRO A 381 31.33 7.29 -10.58
CA PRO A 381 31.08 8.52 -11.34
C PRO A 381 29.64 8.64 -11.84
N ALA A 382 29.08 7.59 -12.45
CA ALA A 382 27.71 7.61 -12.96
C ALA A 382 26.69 7.74 -11.83
N THR A 383 26.90 7.01 -10.73
CA THR A 383 26.07 7.09 -9.52
C THR A 383 26.08 8.49 -8.93
N TRP A 384 27.26 9.10 -8.78
CA TRP A 384 27.35 10.46 -8.26
C TRP A 384 26.66 11.46 -9.19
N ARG A 385 26.86 11.33 -10.50
CA ARG A 385 26.20 12.19 -11.50
C ARG A 385 24.68 12.03 -11.47
N TRP A 386 24.18 10.81 -11.33
CA TRP A 386 22.76 10.54 -11.16
C TRP A 386 22.17 11.32 -10.00
N LEU A 387 22.80 11.27 -8.82
CA LEU A 387 22.32 11.98 -7.63
C LEU A 387 22.30 13.50 -7.83
N GLN A 388 23.30 14.05 -8.53
CA GLN A 388 23.32 15.48 -8.88
C GLN A 388 22.22 15.87 -9.85
N VAL A 389 21.97 15.05 -10.88
CA VAL A 389 20.91 15.29 -11.86
C VAL A 389 19.55 15.20 -11.18
N LEU A 390 19.35 14.21 -10.32
CA LEU A 390 18.13 14.03 -9.54
C LEU A 390 17.82 15.25 -8.68
N GLU A 391 18.79 15.74 -7.89
CA GLU A 391 18.64 16.96 -7.08
C GLU A 391 18.31 18.19 -7.95
N ALA A 392 19.07 18.39 -9.03
CA ALA A 392 18.87 19.55 -9.91
C ALA A 392 17.50 19.51 -10.60
N THR A 393 17.06 18.35 -11.08
CA THR A 393 15.74 18.17 -11.70
C THR A 393 14.60 18.39 -10.71
N ALA A 394 14.70 17.82 -9.52
CA ALA A 394 13.77 18.04 -8.43
C ALA A 394 13.61 19.54 -8.13
N LYS A 395 14.72 20.26 -8.01
CA LYS A 395 14.72 21.72 -7.78
C LYS A 395 14.08 22.49 -8.95
N ASP A 396 14.43 22.17 -10.20
CA ASP A 396 13.88 22.84 -11.38
C ASP A 396 12.37 22.65 -11.54
N LEU A 397 11.86 21.48 -11.11
CA LEU A 397 10.44 21.17 -11.16
C LEU A 397 9.65 21.77 -9.99
N GLY A 398 10.34 22.27 -8.96
CA GLY A 398 9.72 22.78 -7.73
C GLY A 398 9.34 21.68 -6.74
N ASP A 399 9.90 20.49 -6.89
CA ASP A 399 9.64 19.29 -6.08
C ASP A 399 10.95 18.80 -5.43
N PRO A 400 11.58 19.60 -4.53
CA PRO A 400 12.95 19.35 -4.06
C PRO A 400 13.10 18.02 -3.31
N VAL A 401 14.29 17.41 -3.44
CA VAL A 401 14.67 16.23 -2.66
C VAL A 401 14.82 16.64 -1.18
N GLU A 402 14.06 16.00 -0.30
CA GLU A 402 14.19 16.14 1.16
C GLU A 402 15.47 15.44 1.62
N MET A 403 15.66 14.20 1.17
CA MET A 403 16.78 13.36 1.59
C MET A 403 16.98 12.15 0.68
N ILE A 404 18.20 11.62 0.73
CA ILE A 404 18.61 10.37 0.09
C ILE A 404 19.22 9.49 1.18
N PHE A 405 18.53 8.43 1.60
CA PHE A 405 19.13 7.48 2.52
C PHE A 405 20.06 6.52 1.79
N VAL A 406 21.21 6.26 2.40
CA VAL A 406 22.22 5.32 1.92
C VAL A 406 22.77 4.52 3.10
N ASP A 407 23.30 3.33 2.83
CA ASP A 407 24.03 2.58 3.85
C ASP A 407 25.38 3.27 4.14
N ALA A 408 25.87 3.11 5.38
CA ALA A 408 27.14 3.68 5.82
C ALA A 408 28.32 3.24 4.92
N LYS A 409 28.31 1.99 4.43
CA LYS A 409 29.37 1.46 3.55
C LYS A 409 29.34 2.15 2.18
N ILE A 410 28.16 2.46 1.64
CA ILE A 410 28.04 3.20 0.37
C ILE A 410 28.59 4.60 0.55
N LYS A 411 28.17 5.32 1.59
CA LYS A 411 28.65 6.69 1.82
C LYS A 411 30.17 6.73 1.99
N ARG A 412 30.75 5.73 2.68
CA ARG A 412 32.20 5.57 2.79
C ARG A 412 32.85 5.29 1.44
N HIS A 413 32.30 4.37 0.65
CA HIS A 413 32.81 4.04 -0.67
C HIS A 413 32.83 5.28 -1.60
N LEU A 414 31.75 6.07 -1.61
CA LEU A 414 31.70 7.35 -2.31
C LEU A 414 32.76 8.34 -1.77
N GLN A 415 32.99 8.39 -0.45
CA GLN A 415 34.01 9.26 0.15
C GLN A 415 35.44 8.92 -0.27
N GLU A 416 35.72 7.64 -0.51
CA GLU A 416 37.04 7.12 -0.90
C GLU A 416 37.33 7.40 -2.38
N HIS A 417 36.31 7.31 -3.24
CA HIS A 417 36.47 7.38 -4.70
C HIS A 417 36.15 8.75 -5.30
N LEU A 418 35.46 9.65 -4.59
CA LEU A 418 35.14 11.00 -5.07
C LEU A 418 36.11 12.06 -4.51
N PRO A 419 36.38 13.15 -5.27
CA PRO A 419 37.18 14.27 -4.78
C PRO A 419 36.63 14.86 -3.48
N ARG A 420 37.51 15.29 -2.56
CA ARG A 420 37.09 15.88 -1.27
C ARG A 420 36.19 17.11 -1.42
N SER A 421 36.27 17.83 -2.55
CA SER A 421 35.40 18.98 -2.86
C SER A 421 33.92 18.61 -2.94
N VAL A 422 33.60 17.37 -3.37
CA VAL A 422 32.23 16.85 -3.43
C VAL A 422 31.55 16.91 -2.07
N ARG A 423 32.27 16.72 -0.98
CA ARG A 423 31.70 16.73 0.39
C ARG A 423 31.11 18.09 0.80
N LYS A 424 31.41 19.15 0.04
CA LYS A 424 30.90 20.51 0.29
C LYS A 424 29.64 20.84 -0.53
N THR A 425 29.27 20.02 -1.51
CA THR A 425 28.10 20.26 -2.38
C THR A 425 26.78 20.07 -1.63
N SER A 426 25.69 20.59 -2.19
CA SER A 426 24.34 20.37 -1.66
C SER A 426 23.92 18.90 -1.76
N THR A 427 24.21 18.25 -2.89
CA THR A 427 23.93 16.81 -3.09
C THR A 427 24.50 15.94 -1.98
N TRP A 428 25.73 16.23 -1.52
CA TRP A 428 26.35 15.45 -0.45
C TRP A 428 25.63 15.60 0.89
N ARG A 429 25.05 16.78 1.15
CA ARG A 429 24.30 17.07 2.38
C ARG A 429 22.97 16.33 2.42
N LEU A 430 22.41 15.98 1.25
CA LEU A 430 21.21 15.16 1.14
C LEU A 430 21.47 13.67 1.45
N LEU A 431 22.73 13.21 1.51
CA LEU A 431 23.04 11.82 1.84
C LEU A 431 22.93 11.57 3.35
N HIS A 432 21.88 10.88 3.77
CA HIS A 432 21.67 10.47 5.16
C HIS A 432 21.99 9.00 5.37
N ILE A 433 22.68 8.66 6.45
CA ILE A 433 22.93 7.26 6.81
C ILE A 433 21.72 6.74 7.56
N LEU A 434 21.14 5.64 7.08
CA LEU A 434 20.13 4.88 7.81
C LEU A 434 20.72 3.51 8.17
N ALA A 435 20.80 3.21 9.47
CA ALA A 435 21.39 1.95 9.93
C ALA A 435 20.54 0.75 9.49
N GLY A 436 21.20 -0.27 8.93
CA GLY A 436 20.53 -1.48 8.44
C GLY A 436 19.83 -1.32 7.08
N HIS A 437 20.16 -0.26 6.32
CA HIS A 437 19.65 -0.05 4.97
C HIS A 437 20.28 -1.05 3.99
N ASP A 438 19.45 -1.76 3.23
CA ASP A 438 19.78 -2.96 2.46
C ASP A 438 20.28 -2.67 1.04
N GLY A 439 21.04 -1.59 0.87
CA GLY A 439 21.98 -1.54 -0.25
C GLY A 439 21.53 -0.91 -1.55
N HIS A 440 20.48 -0.13 -1.51
CA HIS A 440 20.07 0.78 -2.56
C HIS A 440 20.20 2.21 -2.03
N HIS A 441 19.75 3.20 -2.79
CA HIS A 441 19.50 4.52 -2.24
C HIS A 441 18.00 4.77 -2.22
N HIS A 442 17.53 5.32 -1.11
CA HIS A 442 16.13 5.66 -0.93
C HIS A 442 16.00 7.17 -1.11
N VAL A 443 15.38 7.61 -2.20
CA VAL A 443 15.09 9.04 -2.41
C VAL A 443 13.74 9.37 -1.80
N ARG A 444 13.66 10.51 -1.12
CA ARG A 444 12.42 11.13 -0.65
C ARG A 444 12.35 12.57 -1.11
N LEU A 445 11.23 12.98 -1.70
CA LEU A 445 10.94 14.39 -1.98
C LEU A 445 10.32 15.09 -0.77
N GLU A 446 10.45 16.41 -0.71
CA GLU A 446 9.68 17.25 0.21
C GLU A 446 8.17 17.13 -0.12
N PRO A 447 7.26 17.29 0.86
CA PRO A 447 5.84 17.37 0.55
C PRO A 447 5.53 18.62 -0.30
N VAL A 448 4.78 18.42 -1.38
CA VAL A 448 4.36 19.49 -2.30
C VAL A 448 2.84 19.69 -2.28
N SER A 449 2.39 20.83 -2.80
CA SER A 449 0.96 21.18 -2.85
C SER A 449 0.17 20.28 -3.81
N ASP A 450 -1.13 20.09 -3.55
CA ASP A 450 -2.02 19.34 -4.45
C ASP A 450 -2.07 19.94 -5.88
N ARG A 451 -1.86 21.26 -6.01
CA ARG A 451 -1.77 21.93 -7.31
C ARG A 451 -0.53 21.50 -8.10
N ALA A 452 0.63 21.37 -7.43
CA ALA A 452 1.87 20.91 -8.05
C ALA A 452 1.71 19.47 -8.54
N GLU A 453 1.05 18.63 -7.75
CA GLU A 453 0.82 17.21 -8.05
C GLU A 453 -0.13 17.05 -9.24
N ALA A 454 -1.21 17.82 -9.28
CA ALA A 454 -2.09 17.88 -10.44
C ALA A 454 -1.36 18.39 -11.70
N GLN A 455 -0.40 19.30 -11.56
CA GLN A 455 0.41 19.77 -12.69
C GLN A 455 1.39 18.70 -13.17
N ALA A 456 2.02 17.98 -12.26
CA ALA A 456 2.90 16.87 -12.59
C ALA A 456 2.14 15.74 -13.27
N ALA A 457 0.95 15.38 -12.78
CA ALA A 457 0.06 14.40 -13.41
C ALA A 457 -0.26 14.75 -14.87
N ARG A 458 -0.69 16.00 -15.12
CA ARG A 458 -0.96 16.48 -16.49
C ARG A 458 0.28 16.46 -17.40
N LYS A 459 1.48 16.63 -16.86
CA LYS A 459 2.72 16.51 -17.65
C LYS A 459 3.01 15.05 -18.00
N LEU A 460 2.83 14.13 -17.05
CA LEU A 460 3.00 12.69 -17.27
C LEU A 460 1.99 12.16 -18.30
N GLU A 461 0.72 12.54 -18.20
CA GLU A 461 -0.32 12.18 -19.18
C GLU A 461 0.06 12.60 -20.60
N LYS A 462 0.61 13.82 -20.76
CA LYS A 462 1.10 14.31 -22.05
C LYS A 462 2.29 13.50 -22.57
N LEU A 463 3.21 13.11 -21.68
CA LEU A 463 4.37 12.29 -22.05
C LEU A 463 3.95 10.91 -22.59
N VAL A 464 2.98 10.27 -21.94
CA VAL A 464 2.43 8.98 -22.39
C VAL A 464 1.71 9.15 -23.74
N ALA A 465 0.82 10.14 -23.85
CA ALA A 465 0.07 10.39 -25.09
C ALA A 465 0.97 10.68 -26.31
N THR A 466 2.10 11.37 -26.11
CA THR A 466 3.05 11.60 -27.20
C THR A 466 3.80 10.35 -27.64
N THR A 467 3.97 9.37 -26.75
CA THR A 467 4.71 8.15 -27.04
C THR A 467 3.84 7.14 -27.78
N ASP A 468 2.54 7.07 -27.43
CA ASP A 468 1.57 6.23 -28.15
C ASP A 468 1.32 6.70 -29.59
N GLY A 469 1.37 8.02 -29.85
CA GLY A 469 1.21 8.56 -31.21
C GLY A 469 2.43 8.38 -32.13
N ALA A 470 3.58 7.96 -31.59
CA ALA A 470 4.80 7.70 -32.35
C ALA A 470 5.04 6.22 -32.64
N ARG A 471 4.26 5.31 -32.03
CA ARG A 471 4.23 3.87 -32.30
C ARG A 471 3.14 3.56 -33.32
#